data_AF-A0A376SA35-F1
#
_entry.id   AF-A0A376SA35-F1
#
_cell.length_a   1.000
_cell.length_b   1.000
_cell.length_c   1.000
_cell.angle_alpha   90.00
_cell.angle_beta   90.00
_cell.angle_gamma   90.00
#
_symmetry.space_group_name_H-M   'P 1'
#
loop_
_entity.id
_entity.type
_entity.pdbx_description
1 polymer ?
#
loop_
_entity_poly.entity_id
_entity_poly.type
_entity_poly.pdbx_seq_one_letter_code
_entity_poly.pdbx_strand_id
1 'polypeptide(L)'
;MDGDISVDSEPGMGSQFTVRIPLYGAQYPQKKGVEGLSGKRCWLAVRNASLCQFLETSLQRSGIVVTTYEGQEPTPEDVLITDEVVSKNGRVER
;
A
#
# COMPACT_ATOMS: atom_id res chain seq x y z
N MET A 1 -1.70 10.89 -29.38
CA MET A 1 -1.70 10.22 -28.06
C MET A 1 -1.64 8.74 -28.40
N ASP A 2 -0.45 8.16 -28.43
CA ASP A 2 -0.25 6.76 -28.87
C ASP A 2 -0.45 5.79 -27.70
N GLY A 3 -1.47 6.10 -26.90
CA GLY A 3 -1.90 5.31 -25.75
C GLY A 3 -3.11 4.46 -26.09
N ASP A 4 -3.62 3.74 -25.10
CA ASP A 4 -4.81 2.92 -25.24
C ASP A 4 -5.66 2.93 -23.96
N ILE A 5 -6.92 2.53 -24.11
CA ILE A 5 -7.90 2.43 -23.03
C ILE A 5 -8.49 1.03 -23.06
N SER A 6 -8.51 0.35 -21.91
CA SER A 6 -9.17 -0.95 -21.75
C SER A 6 -10.13 -0.93 -20.56
N VAL A 7 -11.21 -1.70 -20.67
CA VAL A 7 -12.22 -1.86 -19.62
C VAL A 7 -12.35 -3.35 -19.32
N ASP A 8 -12.24 -3.69 -18.04
CA ASP A 8 -12.47 -5.04 -17.53
C ASP A 8 -13.59 -4.98 -16.49
N SER A 9 -14.67 -5.75 -16.71
CA SER A 9 -15.90 -5.65 -15.94
C SER A 9 -16.52 -7.03 -15.76
N GLU A 10 -16.78 -7.40 -14.51
CA GLU A 10 -17.49 -8.63 -14.14
C GLU A 10 -18.73 -8.28 -13.29
N PRO A 11 -19.92 -8.83 -13.62
CA PRO A 11 -21.13 -8.58 -12.84
C PRO A 11 -20.94 -8.91 -11.36
N GLY A 12 -21.20 -7.93 -10.48
CA GLY A 12 -21.05 -8.09 -9.03
C GLY A 12 -19.63 -7.86 -8.48
N MET A 13 -18.61 -7.77 -9.33
CA MET A 13 -17.20 -7.55 -8.93
C MET A 13 -16.72 -6.11 -9.17
N GLY A 14 -17.43 -5.37 -10.02
CA GLY A 14 -17.14 -3.97 -10.32
C GLY A 14 -16.57 -3.78 -11.73
N SER A 15 -15.85 -2.69 -11.94
CA SER A 15 -15.26 -2.37 -13.25
C SER A 15 -13.92 -1.67 -13.07
N GLN A 16 -12.92 -2.14 -13.81
CA GLN A 16 -11.59 -1.55 -13.89
C GLN A 16 -11.42 -0.84 -15.23
N PHE A 17 -11.25 0.48 -15.16
CA PHE A 17 -10.89 1.31 -16.31
C PHE A 17 -9.38 1.52 -16.30
N THR A 18 -8.70 1.09 -17.36
CA THR A 18 -7.24 1.25 -17.49
C THR A 18 -6.95 2.21 -18.64
N VAL A 19 -6.18 3.25 -18.37
CA VAL A 19 -5.69 4.20 -19.38
C VAL A 19 -4.17 4.13 -19.42
N ARG A 20 -3.61 3.76 -20.57
CA ARG A 20 -2.15 3.67 -20.78
C ARG A 20 -1.72 4.85 -21.66
N ILE A 21 -0.85 5.71 -21.15
CA ILE A 21 -0.32 6.88 -21.87
C ILE A 21 1.21 6.73 -21.95
N PRO A 22 1.82 6.73 -23.15
CA PRO A 22 3.27 6.71 -23.27
C PRO A 22 3.85 8.04 -22.78
N LEU A 23 4.83 7.96 -21.89
CA LEU A 23 5.48 9.11 -21.27
C LEU A 23 6.86 9.33 -21.92
N TYR A 24 6.88 9.87 -23.13
CA TYR A 24 8.12 10.17 -23.86
C TYR A 24 8.92 11.27 -23.16
N GLY A 25 10.19 11.00 -22.87
CA GLY A 25 11.08 11.98 -22.25
C GLY A 25 10.75 12.32 -20.79
N ALA A 26 9.86 11.56 -20.14
CA ALA A 26 9.54 11.78 -18.73
C ALA A 26 10.75 11.48 -17.85
N GLN A 27 11.13 12.46 -17.03
CA GLN A 27 12.11 12.31 -15.98
C GLN A 27 11.36 12.17 -14.66
N TYR A 28 11.44 10.99 -14.06
CA TYR A 28 10.84 10.76 -12.75
C TYR A 28 11.82 11.21 -11.67
N PRO A 29 11.45 12.18 -10.82
CA PRO A 29 12.27 12.49 -9.67
C PRO A 29 12.35 11.25 -8.79
N GLN A 30 13.56 10.82 -8.45
CA GLN A 30 13.74 9.84 -7.39
C GLN A 30 13.17 10.44 -6.11
N LYS A 31 12.14 9.81 -5.55
CA LYS A 31 11.69 10.14 -4.21
C LYS A 31 12.85 9.81 -3.27
N LYS A 32 13.46 10.85 -2.68
CA LYS A 32 14.36 10.63 -1.55
C LYS A 32 13.59 9.87 -0.49
N GLY A 33 14.18 8.78 0.01
CA GLY A 33 13.60 8.03 1.12
C GLY A 33 13.25 8.97 2.26
N VAL A 34 12.17 8.65 2.97
CA VAL A 34 11.76 9.48 4.12
C VAL A 34 12.76 9.26 5.25
N GLU A 35 13.50 10.31 5.61
CA GLU A 35 14.39 10.28 6.78
C GLU A 35 13.60 9.89 8.04
N GLY A 36 14.14 8.95 8.82
CA GLY A 36 13.48 8.40 10.01
C GLY A 36 12.63 7.15 9.79
N LEU A 37 12.33 6.77 8.54
CA LEU A 37 11.64 5.51 8.21
C LEU A 37 12.58 4.45 7.63
N SER A 38 13.83 4.81 7.34
CA SER A 38 14.87 3.88 6.88
C SER A 38 15.10 2.78 7.93
N GLY A 39 14.89 1.52 7.54
CA GLY A 39 15.07 0.36 8.40
C GLY A 39 13.84 -0.04 9.23
N LYS A 40 12.75 0.75 9.20
CA LYS A 40 11.50 0.40 9.88
C LYS A 40 10.68 -0.57 9.03
N ARG A 41 10.09 -1.57 9.69
CA ARG A 41 9.11 -2.46 9.06
C ARG A 41 7.70 -1.94 9.35
N CYS A 42 6.90 -1.86 8.30
CA CYS A 42 5.48 -1.58 8.39
C CYS A 42 4.68 -2.88 8.26
N TRP A 43 3.85 -3.15 9.25
CA TRP A 43 2.91 -4.26 9.28
C TRP A 43 1.53 -3.78 8.84
N LEU A 44 0.91 -4.49 7.90
CA LEU A 44 -0.45 -4.21 7.44
C LEU A 44 -1.43 -5.25 8.00
N ALA A 45 -2.35 -4.79 8.85
CA ALA A 45 -3.51 -5.53 9.33
C ALA A 45 -4.78 -4.84 8.79
N VAL A 46 -4.93 -4.84 7.46
CA VAL A 46 -6.00 -4.12 6.75
C VAL A 46 -6.90 -5.12 6.03
N ARG A 47 -8.19 -5.12 6.34
CA ARG A 47 -9.18 -6.04 5.74
C ARG A 47 -9.63 -5.58 4.36
N ASN A 48 -9.66 -4.28 4.13
CA ASN A 48 -9.99 -3.73 2.82
C ASN A 48 -8.84 -3.96 1.82
N ALA A 49 -9.05 -4.84 0.83
CA ALA A 49 -8.03 -5.19 -0.15
C ALA A 49 -7.51 -3.98 -0.96
N SER A 50 -8.40 -3.05 -1.36
CA SER A 50 -8.01 -1.86 -2.11
C SER A 50 -7.13 -0.91 -1.28
N LEU A 51 -7.47 -0.72 -0.01
CA LEU A 51 -6.66 0.08 0.91
C LEU A 51 -5.32 -0.60 1.20
N CYS A 52 -5.31 -1.91 1.39
CA CYS A 52 -4.09 -2.69 1.61
C CYS A 52 -3.12 -2.54 0.43
N GLN A 53 -3.61 -2.75 -0.80
CA GLN A 53 -2.83 -2.59 -2.03
C GLN A 53 -2.27 -1.16 -2.19
N PHE A 54 -3.10 -0.16 -1.88
CA PHE A 54 -2.71 1.25 -1.93
C PHE A 54 -1.59 1.57 -0.92
N LEU A 55 -1.73 1.11 0.32
CA LEU A 55 -0.75 1.31 1.39
C LEU A 55 0.56 0.61 1.06
N GLU A 56 0.51 -0.65 0.63
CA GLU A 56 1.69 -1.42 0.24
C GLU A 56 2.48 -0.69 -0.86
N THR A 57 1.80 -0.32 -1.95
CA THR A 57 2.44 0.38 -3.08
C THR A 57 3.03 1.73 -2.64
N SER A 58 2.32 2.48 -1.79
CA SER A 58 2.74 3.82 -1.36
C SER A 58 3.95 3.78 -0.41
N LEU A 59 3.97 2.82 0.52
CA LEU A 59 5.05 2.63 1.48
C LEU A 59 6.30 2.06 0.79
N GLN A 60 6.15 1.05 -0.08
CA GLN A 60 7.26 0.49 -0.85
C GLN A 60 7.92 1.53 -1.76
N ARG A 61 7.12 2.38 -2.43
CA ARG A 61 7.63 3.52 -3.22
C ARG A 61 8.41 4.54 -2.39
N SER A 62 8.22 4.55 -1.08
CA SER A 62 8.94 5.42 -0.13
C SER A 62 10.17 4.73 0.50
N GLY A 63 10.47 3.49 0.07
CA GLY A 63 11.60 2.71 0.54
C GLY A 63 11.34 1.94 1.84
N ILE A 64 10.08 1.78 2.23
CA ILE A 64 9.70 1.11 3.49
C ILE A 64 9.42 -0.37 3.22
N VAL A 65 9.90 -1.24 4.11
CA VAL A 65 9.59 -2.67 4.06
C VAL A 65 8.18 -2.89 4.61
N VAL A 66 7.31 -3.45 3.78
CA VAL A 66 5.91 -3.73 4.13
C VAL A 66 5.71 -5.24 4.27
N THR A 67 4.95 -5.67 5.27
CA THR A 67 4.64 -7.10 5.49
C THR A 67 3.22 -7.24 6.02
N THR A 68 2.50 -8.28 5.59
CA THR A 68 1.17 -8.60 6.12
C THR A 68 1.29 -9.06 7.57
N TYR A 69 0.45 -8.51 8.44
CA TYR A 69 0.37 -8.91 9.84
C TYR A 69 -0.51 -10.16 9.98
N GLU A 70 0.07 -11.26 10.43
CA GLU A 70 -0.64 -12.52 10.68
C GLU A 70 -0.68 -12.91 12.17
N GLY A 71 -0.28 -11.99 13.07
CA GLY A 71 -0.19 -12.23 14.51
C GLY A 71 1.22 -12.38 15.05
N GLN A 72 2.25 -11.98 14.28
CA GLN A 72 3.62 -11.87 14.76
C GLN A 72 3.72 -10.79 15.86
N GLU A 73 4.74 -10.83 16.71
CA GLU A 73 5.01 -9.74 17.65
C GLU A 73 5.89 -8.68 16.96
N PRO A 74 5.35 -7.48 16.65
CA PRO A 74 6.15 -6.39 16.08
C PRO A 74 7.18 -5.94 17.12
N THR A 75 8.37 -5.57 16.67
CA THR A 75 9.33 -4.92 17.55
C THR A 75 8.84 -3.51 17.93
N PRO A 76 9.29 -2.92 19.05
CA PRO A 76 8.91 -1.55 19.42
C PRO A 76 9.24 -0.47 18.37
N GLU A 77 10.13 -0.79 17.42
CA GLU A 77 10.53 0.09 16.34
C GLU A 77 9.68 -0.05 15.07
N ASP A 78 8.88 -1.12 15.00
CA ASP A 78 7.97 -1.42 13.89
C ASP A 78 6.68 -0.59 14.00
N VAL A 79 6.03 -0.41 12.85
CA VAL A 79 4.77 0.33 12.75
C VAL A 79 3.67 -0.62 12.31
N LEU A 80 2.57 -0.70 13.06
CA LEU A 80 1.37 -1.44 12.68
C LEU A 80 0.32 -0.47 12.13
N ILE A 81 -0.17 -0.74 10.92
CA ILE A 81 -1.29 -0.01 10.31
C ILE A 81 -2.47 -0.97 10.23
N THR A 82 -3.61 -0.56 10.77
CA THR A 82 -4.85 -1.33 10.76
C THR A 82 -6.04 -0.44 10.39
N ASP A 83 -7.03 -1.00 9.72
CA ASP A 83 -8.31 -0.34 9.41
C ASP A 83 -9.39 -0.60 10.48
N GLU A 84 -9.04 -1.31 11.55
CA GLU A 84 -9.92 -1.60 12.68
C GLU A 84 -9.68 -0.65 13.85
N VAL A 85 -10.70 -0.51 14.70
CA VAL A 85 -10.61 0.30 15.91
C VAL A 85 -9.70 -0.41 16.91
N VAL A 86 -8.53 0.17 17.18
CA VAL A 86 -7.62 -0.35 18.20
C VAL A 86 -8.23 -0.13 19.58
N SER A 87 -8.71 -1.20 20.21
CA SER A 87 -9.07 -1.21 21.63
C SER A 87 -7.85 -0.79 22.47
N LYS A 88 -8.06 -0.02 23.54
CA LYS A 88 -7.06 0.72 24.36
C LYS A 88 -5.81 -0.05 24.84
N ASN A 89 -5.75 -1.37 24.62
CA ASN A 89 -4.62 -2.24 24.93
C ASN A 89 -3.65 -2.51 23.75
N GLY A 90 -3.80 -1.85 22.61
CA GLY A 90 -2.91 -2.04 21.45
C GLY A 90 -3.04 -3.41 20.78
N ARG A 91 -4.12 -4.14 21.09
CA ARG A 91 -4.46 -5.41 20.45
C ARG A 91 -5.49 -5.17 19.36
N VAL A 92 -5.21 -5.69 18.17
CA VAL A 92 -6.17 -5.79 17.08
C VAL A 92 -7.06 -7.00 17.38
N GLU A 93 -8.33 -6.75 17.67
CA GLU A 93 -9.34 -7.81 17.87
C GLU A 93 -9.79 -8.31 16.48
N ARG A 94 -9.53 -9.59 16.19
CA ARG A 94 -9.98 -10.24 14.95
C ARG A 94 -11.46 -10.55 14.96
#